data_AF-A0A2R7KAX4-F1
#
_entry.id   AF-A0A2R7KAX4-F1
#
_cell.length_a   1.000
_cell.length_b   1.000
_cell.length_c   1.000
_cell.angle_alpha   90.00
_cell.angle_beta   90.00
_cell.angle_gamma   90.00
#
_symmetry.space_group_name_H-M   'P 1'
#
loop_
_entity.id
_entity.type
_entity.pdbx_description
1 polymer ?
#
loop_
_entity_poly.entity_id
_entity_poly.type
_entity_poly.pdbx_seq_one_letter_code
_entity_poly.pdbx_strand_id
1 'polypeptide(L)'
;LIIFSIIAISALFVTIVKFIFRNTNYLKRISNLFLLFVLPALSLYSYVTFACTNICVVEDNVIASRYIKLYSTTYKLKNGGLLDLDNQNPRYSCFVINNTSTPLLFDLIGYSKKGNTSIEYGHKDILPYSIDSVTQYPDFIFSDPPNEVFVSSAKYAAENLTIKGWLHKN
;
A
#
# COMPACT_ATOMS: atom_id res chain seq x y z
N LEU A 1 3.21 3.63 10.67
CA LEU A 1 2.39 2.94 11.70
C LEU A 1 2.55 3.55 13.09
N ILE A 2 3.77 3.61 13.65
CA ILE A 2 4.04 4.21 14.98
C ILE A 2 3.54 5.67 15.07
N ILE A 3 3.86 6.50 14.07
CA ILE A 3 3.40 7.90 14.00
C ILE A 3 1.86 7.99 13.96
N PHE A 4 1.21 7.03 13.29
CA PHE A 4 -0.25 6.94 13.18
C PHE A 4 -0.92 6.57 14.51
N SER A 5 -0.33 5.60 15.23
CA SER A 5 -0.79 5.19 16.56
C SER A 5 -0.63 6.32 17.58
N ILE A 6 0.47 7.08 17.50
CA ILE A 6 0.69 8.26 18.35
C ILE A 6 -0.41 9.29 18.09
N ILE A 7 -0.70 9.62 16.83
CA ILE A 7 -1.74 10.60 16.47
C ILE A 7 -3.13 10.14 16.91
N ALA A 8 -3.48 8.87 16.69
CA ALA A 8 -4.79 8.32 17.08
C ALA A 8 -4.97 8.28 18.60
N ILE A 9 -3.96 7.84 19.35
CA ILE A 9 -3.99 7.81 20.82
C ILE A 9 -4.07 9.24 21.38
N SER A 10 -3.33 10.18 20.79
CA SER A 10 -3.37 11.60 21.17
C SER A 10 -4.77 12.19 20.94
N ALA A 11 -5.40 11.91 19.80
CA ALA A 11 -6.75 12.35 19.50
C ALA A 11 -7.78 11.76 20.48
N LEU A 12 -7.66 10.46 20.78
CA LEU A 12 -8.54 9.77 21.73
C LEU A 12 -8.42 10.37 23.14
N PHE A 13 -7.18 10.59 23.61
CA PHE A 13 -6.88 11.21 24.90
C PHE A 13 -7.51 12.61 25.02
N VAL A 14 -7.36 13.46 23.99
CA VAL A 14 -7.96 14.80 23.96
C VAL A 14 -9.49 14.73 23.98
N THR A 15 -10.08 13.74 23.33
CA THR A 15 -11.54 13.52 23.34
C THR A 15 -12.05 13.16 24.73
N ILE A 16 -11.34 12.28 25.45
CA ILE A 16 -11.65 11.89 26.83
C ILE A 16 -11.52 13.07 27.78
N VAL A 17 -10.45 13.86 27.66
CA VAL A 17 -10.24 15.10 28.44
C VAL A 17 -11.39 16.09 28.19
N LYS A 18 -11.84 16.25 26.93
CA LYS A 18 -12.99 17.10 26.59
C LYS A 18 -14.29 16.63 27.25
N PHE A 19 -14.50 15.32 27.34
CA PHE A 19 -15.67 14.74 28.00
C PHE A 19 -15.66 14.97 29.52
N ILE A 20 -14.48 14.85 30.16
CA ILE A 20 -14.31 15.05 31.61
C ILE A 20 -14.48 16.52 32.00
N PHE A 21 -13.96 17.47 31.20
CA PHE A 21 -13.95 18.90 31.56
C PHE A 21 -15.12 19.73 30.99
N ARG A 22 -16.24 19.06 30.65
CA ARG A 22 -17.42 19.55 29.89
C ARG A 22 -18.13 20.84 30.38
N ASN A 23 -17.77 21.40 31.54
CA ASN A 23 -18.42 22.60 32.11
C ASN A 23 -17.52 23.82 32.36
N THR A 24 -16.34 23.92 31.76
CA THR A 24 -15.46 25.09 31.93
C THR A 24 -15.26 25.88 30.63
N ASN A 25 -15.12 27.21 30.72
CA ASN A 25 -14.83 28.11 29.58
C ASN A 25 -13.56 27.72 28.77
N TYR A 26 -12.74 26.81 29.31
CA TYR A 26 -11.63 26.13 28.63
C TYR A 26 -12.06 25.28 27.42
N LEU A 27 -13.32 24.83 27.35
CA LEU A 27 -13.84 24.00 26.24
C LEU A 27 -13.86 24.68 24.89
N LYS A 28 -14.13 25.98 24.84
CA LYS A 28 -14.12 26.72 23.57
C LYS A 28 -12.72 26.71 22.95
N ARG A 29 -11.68 26.81 23.79
CA ARG A 29 -10.27 26.80 23.36
C ARG A 29 -9.79 25.39 22.96
N ILE A 30 -10.19 24.36 23.71
CA ILE A 30 -9.88 22.94 23.40
C ILE A 30 -10.66 22.46 22.16
N SER A 31 -11.90 22.91 21.97
CA SER A 31 -12.70 22.55 20.80
C SER A 31 -12.11 23.11 19.50
N ASN A 32 -11.56 24.33 19.53
CA ASN A 32 -10.86 24.89 18.38
C ASN A 32 -9.58 24.12 18.06
N LEU A 33 -8.80 23.72 19.07
CA LEU A 33 -7.62 22.88 18.87
C LEU A 33 -7.98 21.48 18.31
N PHE A 34 -9.06 20.86 18.78
CA PHE A 34 -9.54 19.58 18.26
C PHE A 34 -9.90 19.66 16.77
N LEU A 35 -10.64 20.69 16.38
CA LEU A 35 -10.94 21.00 14.97
C LEU A 35 -9.66 21.25 14.16
N LEU A 36 -8.66 21.90 14.75
CA LEU A 36 -7.40 22.23 14.08
C LEU A 36 -6.48 21.03 13.83
N PHE A 37 -6.58 19.94 14.61
CA PHE A 37 -5.67 18.79 14.49
C PHE A 37 -6.36 17.52 14.03
N VAL A 38 -7.58 17.24 14.49
CA VAL A 38 -8.28 15.98 14.21
C VAL A 38 -8.90 15.99 12.81
N LEU A 39 -9.46 17.12 12.38
CA LEU A 39 -10.03 17.25 11.03
C LEU A 39 -8.95 17.20 9.94
N PRO A 40 -7.79 17.86 10.11
CA PRO A 40 -6.64 17.65 9.23
C PRO A 40 -6.10 16.21 9.28
N ALA A 41 -6.04 15.57 10.45
CA ALA A 41 -5.59 14.18 10.54
C ALA A 41 -6.57 13.20 9.85
N LEU A 42 -7.89 13.40 10.00
CA LEU A 42 -8.92 12.59 9.34
C LEU A 42 -8.98 12.84 7.84
N SER A 43 -8.84 14.10 7.40
CA SER A 43 -8.76 14.42 5.97
C SER A 43 -7.46 13.90 5.36
N LEU A 44 -6.33 13.98 6.06
CA LEU A 44 -5.08 13.37 5.63
C LEU A 44 -5.19 11.84 5.60
N TYR A 45 -5.85 11.22 6.57
CA TYR A 45 -6.13 9.77 6.57
C TYR A 45 -7.01 9.38 5.38
N SER A 46 -8.12 10.08 5.16
CA SER A 46 -8.99 9.83 4.01
C SER A 46 -8.28 10.11 2.69
N TYR A 47 -7.44 11.15 2.61
CA TYR A 47 -6.64 11.47 1.44
C TYR A 47 -5.58 10.40 1.16
N VAL A 48 -4.88 9.92 2.19
CA VAL A 48 -3.91 8.82 2.06
C VAL A 48 -4.59 7.50 1.70
N THR A 49 -5.80 7.26 2.21
CA THR A 49 -6.51 5.99 2.02
C THR A 49 -7.32 5.94 0.71
N PHE A 50 -7.83 7.09 0.26
CA PHE A 50 -8.75 7.16 -0.89
C PHE A 50 -8.22 7.97 -2.08
N ALA A 51 -7.18 8.78 -1.91
CA ALA A 51 -6.61 9.60 -2.99
C ALA A 51 -5.18 9.23 -3.39
N CYS A 52 -4.50 8.37 -2.62
CA CYS A 52 -3.13 7.97 -2.92
C CYS A 52 -3.08 6.56 -3.50
N THR A 53 -2.45 6.40 -4.66
CA THR A 53 -2.14 5.08 -5.22
C THR A 53 -0.67 4.75 -5.00
N ASN A 54 -0.34 3.49 -4.74
CA ASN A 54 1.05 3.04 -4.75
C ASN A 54 1.50 2.81 -6.19
N ILE A 55 2.71 3.23 -6.53
CA ILE A 55 3.37 2.87 -7.78
C ILE A 55 4.58 2.02 -7.42
N CYS A 56 4.71 0.86 -8.06
CA CYS A 56 5.95 0.09 -8.09
C CYS A 56 6.55 0.23 -9.48
N VAL A 57 7.73 0.82 -9.59
CA VAL A 57 8.50 0.87 -10.86
C VAL A 57 9.59 -0.17 -10.79
N VAL A 58 9.62 -1.08 -11.75
CA VAL A 58 10.68 -2.09 -11.86
C VAL A 58 11.63 -1.71 -12.97
N GLU A 59 12.92 -1.72 -12.66
CA GLU A 59 13.98 -1.45 -13.63
C GLU A 59 14.78 -2.71 -13.99
N ASP A 60 15.47 -2.67 -15.14
CA ASP A 60 16.26 -3.80 -15.66
C ASP A 60 17.26 -4.31 -14.60
N ASN A 61 17.91 -3.38 -13.90
CA ASN A 61 18.90 -3.66 -12.86
C ASN A 61 18.26 -3.94 -11.49
N VAL A 62 17.24 -4.79 -11.42
CA VAL A 62 16.57 -5.34 -10.20
C VAL A 62 16.02 -4.31 -9.18
N ILE A 63 16.34 -3.03 -9.31
CA ILE A 63 15.92 -1.99 -8.39
C ILE A 63 14.45 -1.71 -8.68
N ALA A 64 13.59 -2.35 -7.89
CA ALA A 64 12.21 -1.94 -7.79
C ALA A 64 12.12 -0.75 -6.83
N SER A 65 11.53 0.33 -7.32
CA SER A 65 11.32 1.54 -6.53
C SER A 65 9.84 1.74 -6.28
N ARG A 66 9.49 1.86 -5.00
CA ARG A 66 8.12 2.12 -4.57
C ARG A 66 7.92 3.61 -4.33
N TYR A 67 6.84 4.14 -4.88
CA TYR A 67 6.42 5.52 -4.73
C TYR A 67 4.96 5.62 -4.31
N ILE A 68 4.62 6.70 -3.62
CA ILE A 68 3.23 7.08 -3.35
C ILE A 68 2.86 8.18 -4.33
N LYS A 69 1.82 7.95 -5.12
CA LYS A 69 1.32 8.90 -6.11
C LYS A 69 0.21 9.73 -5.49
N LEU A 70 0.40 11.05 -5.47
CA LEU A 70 -0.55 12.02 -4.91
C LEU A 70 -1.30 12.82 -5.99
N TYR A 71 -0.70 12.95 -7.18
CA TYR A 71 -1.20 13.76 -8.29
C TYR A 71 -0.99 13.04 -9.61
N SER A 72 -1.78 13.41 -10.62
CA SER A 72 -1.66 12.87 -11.97
C SER A 72 -0.34 13.31 -12.59
N THR A 73 0.41 12.38 -13.18
CA THR A 73 1.76 12.62 -13.66
C THR A 73 2.04 11.76 -14.89
N THR A 74 2.87 12.27 -15.78
CA THR A 74 3.36 11.53 -16.96
C THR A 74 4.71 10.92 -16.62
N TYR A 75 4.84 9.61 -16.78
CA TYR A 75 6.08 8.88 -16.56
C TYR A 75 6.76 8.55 -17.90
N LYS A 76 8.05 8.85 -18.03
CA LYS A 76 8.83 8.52 -19.23
C LYS A 76 9.59 7.21 -19.01
N LEU A 77 9.30 6.22 -19.85
CA LEU A 77 9.95 4.91 -19.85
C LEU A 77 11.31 4.95 -20.56
N LYS A 78 12.14 3.93 -20.28
CA LYS A 78 13.47 3.77 -20.89
C LYS A 78 13.42 3.59 -22.40
N ASN A 79 12.37 2.96 -22.93
CA ASN A 79 12.15 2.86 -24.38
C ASN A 79 11.66 4.16 -25.04
N GLY A 80 11.50 5.24 -24.26
CA GLY A 80 11.00 6.53 -24.74
C GLY A 80 9.47 6.67 -24.70
N GLY A 81 8.73 5.62 -24.35
CA GLY A 81 7.28 5.66 -24.16
C GLY A 81 6.88 6.60 -23.02
N LEU A 82 5.69 7.19 -23.13
CA LEU A 82 5.09 8.04 -22.10
C LEU A 82 3.87 7.32 -21.53
N LEU A 83 3.77 7.26 -20.21
CA LEU A 83 2.63 6.70 -19.49
C LEU A 83 1.96 7.80 -18.67
N ASP A 84 0.71 8.10 -19.00
CA ASP A 84 -0.08 9.02 -18.19
C ASP A 84 -0.73 8.27 -17.04
N LEU A 85 -0.28 8.63 -15.84
CA LEU A 85 -0.84 8.12 -14.61
C LEU A 85 -1.88 9.12 -14.15
N ASP A 86 -3.14 8.74 -14.17
CA ASP A 86 -4.22 9.52 -13.55
C ASP A 86 -4.76 8.85 -12.28
N ASN A 87 -5.39 9.61 -11.38
CA ASN A 87 -5.92 9.13 -10.11
C ASN A 87 -7.25 8.38 -10.29
N GLN A 88 -7.31 7.53 -11.31
CA GLN A 88 -8.54 6.85 -11.66
C GLN A 88 -8.60 5.52 -10.93
N ASN A 89 -9.49 5.49 -9.95
CA ASN A 89 -10.25 4.35 -9.46
C ASN A 89 -9.77 3.69 -8.13
N PRO A 90 -10.61 3.70 -7.06
CA PRO A 90 -10.29 3.10 -5.75
C PRO A 90 -10.32 1.55 -5.72
N ARG A 91 -10.56 0.87 -6.84
CA ARG A 91 -10.65 -0.60 -6.88
C ARG A 91 -9.31 -1.32 -6.77
N TYR A 92 -8.22 -0.65 -7.13
CA TYR A 92 -6.88 -1.24 -7.16
C TYR A 92 -6.00 -0.60 -6.10
N SER A 93 -5.17 -1.41 -5.45
CA SER A 93 -4.30 -0.93 -4.36
C SER A 93 -2.95 -0.38 -4.87
N CYS A 94 -2.53 -0.79 -6.07
CA CYS A 94 -1.23 -0.44 -6.65
C CYS A 94 -1.23 -0.47 -8.18
N PHE A 95 -0.42 0.39 -8.79
CA PHE A 95 0.02 0.29 -10.18
C PHE A 95 1.44 -0.25 -10.23
N VAL A 96 1.71 -1.16 -11.15
CA VAL A 96 3.04 -1.68 -11.43
C VAL A 96 3.45 -1.20 -12.82
N ILE A 97 4.56 -0.49 -12.88
CA ILE A 97 5.18 -0.02 -14.12
C ILE A 97 6.37 -0.91 -14.40
N ASN A 98 6.25 -1.69 -15.48
CA ASN A 98 7.36 -2.47 -15.97
C ASN A 98 8.23 -1.58 -16.87
N ASN A 99 9.27 -0.98 -16.32
CA ASN A 99 10.21 -0.18 -17.09
C ASN A 99 11.41 -1.01 -17.57
N THR A 100 11.16 -2.30 -17.86
CA THR A 100 12.17 -3.25 -18.32
C THR A 100 11.86 -3.79 -19.71
N SER A 101 12.87 -4.38 -20.36
CA SER A 101 12.70 -5.04 -21.67
C SER A 101 12.03 -6.41 -21.60
N THR A 102 11.82 -6.96 -20.40
CA THR A 102 11.27 -8.31 -20.17
C THR A 102 9.91 -8.24 -19.51
N PRO A 103 9.01 -9.22 -19.74
CA PRO A 103 7.75 -9.27 -19.02
C PRO A 103 7.98 -9.50 -17.52
N LEU A 104 7.05 -9.00 -16.70
CA LEU A 104 6.98 -9.27 -15.27
C LEU A 104 5.73 -10.08 -14.96
N LEU A 105 5.82 -10.92 -13.96
CA LEU A 105 4.72 -11.74 -13.47
C LEU A 105 4.30 -11.23 -12.10
N PHE A 106 3.01 -10.96 -11.93
CA PHE A 106 2.41 -10.64 -10.66
C PHE A 106 1.50 -11.77 -10.18
N ASP A 107 1.90 -12.41 -9.09
CA ASP A 107 1.19 -13.55 -8.51
C ASP A 107 0.57 -13.17 -7.17
N LEU A 108 -0.70 -13.50 -7.00
CA LEU A 108 -1.39 -13.47 -5.73
C LEU A 108 -1.30 -14.86 -5.11
N ILE A 109 -0.56 -14.94 -4.01
CA ILE A 109 -0.28 -16.20 -3.33
C ILE A 109 -0.91 -16.19 -1.96
N GLY A 110 -1.75 -17.20 -1.72
CA GLY A 110 -2.38 -17.47 -0.44
C GLY A 110 -1.56 -18.49 0.36
N TYR A 111 -1.18 -18.14 1.57
CA TYR A 111 -0.55 -19.07 2.51
C TYR A 111 -1.59 -19.63 3.46
N SER A 112 -1.62 -20.97 3.53
CA SER A 112 -2.32 -21.67 4.60
C SER A 112 -1.52 -21.56 5.89
N LYS A 113 -2.20 -21.24 7.00
CA LYS A 113 -1.58 -21.28 8.34
C LYS A 113 -1.48 -22.70 8.92
N LYS A 114 -2.16 -23.70 8.32
CA LYS A 114 -2.22 -25.09 8.80
C LYS A 114 -1.28 -26.04 8.05
N GLY A 115 -0.48 -25.54 7.10
CA GLY A 115 0.51 -26.34 6.37
C GLY A 115 1.42 -25.44 5.54
N ASN A 116 2.63 -25.91 5.26
CA ASN A 116 3.69 -25.22 4.50
C ASN A 116 3.35 -24.98 3.01
N THR A 117 2.09 -25.09 2.61
CA THR A 117 1.67 -25.02 1.21
C THR A 117 1.15 -23.62 0.88
N SER A 118 1.87 -22.95 -0.02
CA SER A 118 1.37 -21.79 -0.74
C SER A 118 0.49 -22.23 -1.90
N ILE A 119 -0.59 -21.51 -2.17
CA ILE A 119 -1.44 -21.70 -3.34
C ILE A 119 -1.50 -20.36 -4.08
N GLU A 120 -1.04 -20.35 -5.33
CA GLU A 120 -1.29 -19.23 -6.24
C GLU A 120 -2.77 -19.22 -6.61
N TYR A 121 -3.41 -18.07 -6.54
CA TYR A 121 -4.85 -17.94 -6.83
C TYR A 121 -5.19 -16.72 -7.69
N GLY A 122 -4.19 -15.98 -8.15
CA GLY A 122 -4.34 -14.96 -9.17
C GLY A 122 -3.00 -14.69 -9.85
N HIS A 123 -3.02 -14.62 -11.18
CA HIS A 123 -1.84 -14.40 -12.00
C HIS A 123 -2.07 -13.21 -12.92
N LYS A 124 -1.05 -12.41 -13.15
CA LYS A 124 -1.09 -11.32 -14.13
C LYS A 124 0.25 -11.09 -14.79
N ASP A 125 0.28 -11.23 -16.11
CA ASP A 125 1.38 -10.80 -16.95
C ASP A 125 1.38 -9.26 -17.09
N ILE A 126 2.56 -8.67 -16.93
CA ILE A 126 2.80 -7.25 -17.09
C ILE A 126 3.83 -7.09 -18.21
N LEU A 127 3.37 -6.60 -19.36
CA LEU A 127 4.17 -6.48 -20.57
C LEU A 127 5.39 -5.55 -20.38
N PRO A 128 6.46 -5.73 -21.18
CA PRO A 128 7.56 -4.78 -21.21
C PRO A 128 7.05 -3.36 -21.49
N TYR A 129 7.60 -2.38 -20.77
CA TYR A 129 7.28 -0.96 -20.98
C TYR A 129 5.78 -0.63 -20.86
N SER A 130 5.06 -1.33 -19.98
CA SER A 130 3.65 -1.09 -19.72
C SER A 130 3.37 -0.68 -18.27
N ILE A 131 2.12 -0.30 -18.03
CA ILE A 131 1.55 -0.16 -16.70
C ILE A 131 0.36 -1.09 -16.55
N ASP A 132 0.27 -1.70 -15.38
CA ASP A 132 -0.85 -2.52 -14.99
C ASP A 132 -1.32 -2.21 -13.57
N SER A 133 -2.63 -2.26 -13.35
CA SER A 133 -3.20 -2.22 -12.00
C SER A 133 -3.26 -3.61 -11.39
N VAL A 134 -3.00 -3.69 -10.08
CA VAL A 134 -3.08 -4.92 -9.29
C VAL A 134 -3.96 -4.70 -8.05
N THR A 135 -4.68 -5.75 -7.67
CA THR A 135 -5.63 -5.71 -6.54
C THR A 135 -4.92 -5.71 -5.19
N GLN A 136 -3.70 -6.26 -5.12
CA GLN A 136 -2.83 -6.20 -3.95
C GLN A 136 -1.48 -5.58 -4.28
N TYR A 137 -0.93 -4.82 -3.34
CA TYR A 137 0.43 -4.32 -3.44
C TYR A 137 1.45 -5.48 -3.50
N PRO A 138 2.51 -5.41 -4.33
CA PRO A 138 3.59 -6.40 -4.34
C PRO A 138 4.35 -6.44 -3.00
N ASP A 139 4.01 -7.40 -2.14
CA ASP A 139 4.67 -7.65 -0.86
C ASP A 139 6.13 -8.09 -1.05
N PHE A 140 6.41 -8.86 -2.10
CA PHE A 140 7.73 -9.39 -2.41
C PHE A 140 8.11 -9.13 -3.87
N ILE A 141 9.39 -8.87 -4.11
CA ILE A 141 9.93 -8.63 -5.44
C ILE A 141 11.18 -9.50 -5.59
N PHE A 142 11.17 -10.36 -6.59
CA PHE A 142 12.26 -11.29 -6.87
C PHE A 142 12.89 -10.98 -8.23
N SER A 143 14.22 -11.02 -8.29
CA SER A 143 14.94 -11.01 -9.57
C SER A 143 14.74 -12.30 -10.33
N ASP A 144 14.78 -13.42 -9.60
CA ASP A 144 14.59 -14.77 -10.08
C ASP A 144 13.58 -15.46 -9.14
N PRO A 145 12.59 -16.20 -9.67
CA PRO A 145 11.58 -16.83 -8.85
C PRO A 145 12.25 -17.84 -7.91
N PRO A 146 12.00 -17.76 -6.59
CA PRO A 146 12.57 -18.71 -5.65
C PRO A 146 11.98 -20.10 -5.91
N ASN A 147 12.83 -21.13 -5.92
CA ASN A 147 12.39 -22.53 -6.11
C ASN A 147 11.37 -22.96 -5.04
N GLU A 148 11.49 -22.44 -3.82
CA GLU A 148 10.59 -22.68 -2.71
C GLU A 148 10.53 -21.44 -1.81
N VAL A 149 9.36 -21.14 -1.23
CA VAL A 149 9.24 -20.06 -0.26
C VAL A 149 8.77 -20.59 1.08
N PHE A 150 9.66 -20.46 2.07
CA PHE A 150 9.38 -20.81 3.45
C PHE A 150 8.92 -19.57 4.22
N VAL A 151 7.64 -19.55 4.58
CA VAL A 151 7.09 -18.48 5.43
C VAL A 151 7.31 -18.85 6.89
N SER A 152 8.40 -18.37 7.51
CA SER A 152 8.61 -18.54 8.94
C SER A 152 7.96 -17.39 9.72
N SER A 153 7.01 -17.70 10.61
CA SER A 153 6.92 -17.05 11.93
C SER A 153 5.76 -17.55 12.79
N ALA A 154 6.08 -17.72 14.07
CA ALA A 154 5.19 -17.99 15.20
C ALA A 154 4.21 -16.83 15.53
N LYS A 155 3.85 -15.97 14.56
CA LYS A 155 2.86 -14.88 14.73
C LYS A 155 1.55 -15.10 13.97
N TYR A 156 1.41 -16.23 13.29
CA TYR A 156 0.20 -16.57 12.55
C TYR A 156 -0.72 -17.46 13.37
N ALA A 157 -1.23 -16.95 14.49
CA ALA A 157 -2.39 -17.56 15.12
C ALA A 157 -3.66 -17.29 14.28
N ALA A 158 -4.55 -18.26 14.31
CA ALA A 158 -5.90 -18.31 13.72
C ALA A 158 -5.98 -18.56 12.20
N GLU A 159 -6.36 -19.81 11.86
CA GLU A 159 -7.45 -20.28 10.96
C GLU A 159 -7.67 -19.69 9.55
N ASN A 160 -7.10 -18.55 9.21
CA ASN A 160 -7.43 -17.75 8.03
C ASN A 160 -6.23 -17.65 7.06
N LEU A 161 -6.50 -17.93 5.78
CA LEU A 161 -5.59 -17.75 4.65
C LEU A 161 -5.00 -16.32 4.66
N THR A 162 -3.69 -16.18 4.45
CA THR A 162 -3.04 -14.88 4.28
C THR A 162 -2.63 -14.70 2.84
N ILE A 163 -3.07 -13.64 2.19
CA ILE A 163 -2.74 -13.34 0.80
C ILE A 163 -1.53 -12.41 0.75
N LYS A 164 -0.60 -12.68 -0.18
CA LYS A 164 0.50 -11.79 -0.56
C LYS A 164 0.58 -11.61 -2.07
N GLY A 165 1.01 -10.42 -2.51
CA GLY A 165 1.37 -10.17 -3.91
C GLY A 165 2.86 -10.39 -4.13
N TRP A 166 3.25 -11.16 -5.13
CA TRP A 166 4.63 -11.37 -5.56
C TRP A 166 4.82 -10.77 -6.93
N LEU A 167 5.99 -10.17 -7.15
CA LEU A 167 6.39 -9.67 -8.44
C LEU A 167 7.74 -10.29 -8.80
N HIS A 168 7.83 -10.95 -9.95
CA HIS A 168 9.07 -11.59 -10.39
C HIS A 168 9.24 -11.52 -11.90
N LYS A 169 10.47 -11.77 -12.34
CA LYS A 169 10.79 -11.97 -13.76
C LYS A 169 10.68 -13.46 -14.05
N ASN A 170 10.29 -13.79 -15.29
CA ASN A 170 10.38 -15.17 -15.80
C ASN A 170 11.85 -15.61 -15.90
#